data_AF-A0A9P6JGT1-F1
#
_entry.id   AF-A0A9P6JGT1-F1
#
_cell.length_a   1.000
_cell.length_b   1.000
_cell.length_c   1.000
_cell.angle_alpha   90.00
_cell.angle_beta   90.00
_cell.angle_gamma   90.00
#
_symmetry.space_group_name_H-M   'P 1'
#
loop_
_entity.id
_entity.type
_entity.pdbx_description
1 polymer ?
#
loop_
_entity_poly.entity_id
_entity_poly.type
_entity_poly.pdbx_seq_one_letter_code
_entity_poly.pdbx_strand_id
1 'polypeptide(L)'
;MLGNWSFGDYFKKEAIDMGWKLLTEVYGLPKDRLYVTYFGGDEKQGLSPDLEAKELWLQVGVPENRILPGSAKDNFWEMGEQGPCGPCSEIHYDRIGGRDVPQLVNQDDPNVIEVWNLVFMSFNREADGSLRPLPNKHIDTGMGFERLVSILQDKSSNYDTDVFLPIFKTIQNVTGARPYTGLLGAEDKDGIDMAYRVIADHVRTLTFAISDGGVPSNEGRGYVLRRILRRGSRYARRKFGVQIGTFFSSLVDTVMAEFGDAFPEIRSRVDDVKEILNEEEDAFSRTLDRGEKLFDGYLQKAVESRASHLSGTDVWRLYDTYGFPVDLTRLMAEENGISVDEEEFSKQQEAAKALSRAGRGSGAGAGEVVAFDVHDIAAVDAKETVPKTDDSFKFQSGNVNAHIRLIYRNHDFLQDTSSIEDQKSFGILLDRTNMYAEQGGQEYDTGSIMVDGKAEFVVENVQVYGGYVLHTGYLKYGSLHVGDDVVVQFDELRRWPIRNNHTGTHVLNYALREILGNGVDQKGSLVAPEKLRFDFTSKTGMTPRQIHEADLIVSEFIKRSLAVYSQEVPLSIAKQINGLRAVFGEVYPDPVRVVSIGYDVNDILKDVTNEKWSKTSI
;
A
#
# COMPACT_ATOMS: atom_id res chain seq x y z
N MET A 1 9.89 22.08 0.02
CA MET A 1 11.06 22.75 -0.56
C MET A 1 10.63 24.14 -0.99
N LEU A 2 11.29 25.18 -0.48
CA LEU A 2 11.07 26.56 -0.94
C LEU A 2 11.90 26.79 -2.20
N GLY A 3 11.45 27.66 -3.10
CA GLY A 3 12.18 27.93 -4.32
C GLY A 3 11.59 29.05 -5.15
N ASN A 4 12.42 29.56 -6.06
CA ASN A 4 12.03 30.40 -7.17
C ASN A 4 12.48 29.76 -8.49
N TRP A 5 11.69 29.98 -9.54
CA TRP A 5 11.95 29.45 -10.87
C TRP A 5 12.04 30.59 -11.89
N SER A 6 12.94 30.46 -12.86
CA SER A 6 13.01 31.35 -14.02
C SER A 6 12.88 30.57 -15.31
N PHE A 7 11.95 31.00 -16.16
CA PHE A 7 11.72 30.39 -17.47
C PHE A 7 12.32 31.23 -18.61
N GLY A 8 13.56 31.69 -18.42
CA GLY A 8 14.31 32.49 -19.40
C GLY A 8 14.35 33.99 -19.09
N ASP A 9 13.83 34.44 -17.95
CA ASP A 9 13.79 35.85 -17.55
C ASP A 9 15.13 36.34 -17.00
N TYR A 10 15.83 35.48 -16.25
CA TYR A 10 17.14 35.75 -15.68
C TYR A 10 17.93 34.44 -15.52
N PHE A 11 19.21 34.54 -15.16
CA PHE A 11 20.05 33.35 -15.00
C PHE A 11 20.94 33.47 -13.76
N LYS A 12 22.19 32.98 -13.83
CA LYS A 12 23.10 32.84 -12.69
C LYS A 12 23.29 34.13 -11.89
N LYS A 13 23.52 35.26 -12.57
CA LYS A 13 23.86 36.52 -11.89
C LYS A 13 22.78 36.95 -10.93
N GLU A 14 21.53 37.02 -11.40
CA GLU A 14 20.40 37.43 -10.59
C GLU A 14 20.06 36.36 -9.55
N ALA A 15 20.15 35.07 -9.89
CA ALA A 15 19.89 33.98 -8.93
C ALA A 15 20.87 33.99 -7.75
N ILE A 16 22.17 34.17 -8.01
CA ILE A 16 23.23 34.25 -7.00
C ILE A 16 23.05 35.51 -6.14
N ASP A 17 22.81 36.67 -6.76
CA ASP A 17 22.59 37.93 -6.03
C ASP A 17 21.36 37.86 -5.11
N MET A 18 20.24 37.34 -5.61
CA MET A 18 19.01 37.18 -4.82
C MET A 18 19.19 36.16 -3.68
N GLY A 19 19.80 35.01 -3.97
CA GLY A 19 20.06 33.98 -2.97
C GLY A 19 20.94 34.49 -1.82
N TRP A 20 22.02 35.19 -2.16
CA TRP A 20 22.93 35.78 -1.17
C TRP A 20 22.26 36.85 -0.32
N LYS A 21 21.51 37.77 -0.93
CA LYS A 21 20.77 38.83 -0.21
C LYS A 21 19.69 38.26 0.68
N LEU A 22 18.93 37.26 0.21
CA LEU A 22 17.88 36.65 1.03
C LEU A 22 18.47 36.02 2.29
N LEU A 23 19.54 35.23 2.16
CA LEU A 23 20.16 34.58 3.31
C LEU A 23 20.84 35.59 4.26
N THR A 24 21.57 36.57 3.73
CA THR A 24 22.47 37.40 4.56
C THR A 24 21.88 38.74 5.01
N GLU A 25 20.95 39.31 4.24
CA GLU A 25 20.36 40.62 4.54
C GLU A 25 18.93 40.48 5.07
N VAL A 26 18.10 39.63 4.45
CA VAL A 26 16.70 39.45 4.87
C VAL A 26 16.59 38.53 6.07
N TYR A 27 17.18 37.33 5.98
CA TYR A 27 17.23 36.38 7.10
C TYR A 27 18.37 36.66 8.08
N GLY A 28 19.33 37.50 7.69
CA GLY A 28 20.39 37.97 8.60
C GLY A 28 21.42 36.90 8.98
N LEU A 29 21.60 35.84 8.17
CA LEU A 29 22.59 34.82 8.44
C LEU A 29 24.01 35.40 8.35
N PRO A 30 24.92 35.08 9.31
CA PRO A 30 26.28 35.58 9.28
C PRO A 30 27.03 35.14 8.02
N LYS A 31 27.52 36.12 7.24
CA LYS A 31 28.29 35.88 5.99
C LYS A 31 29.52 35.01 6.24
N ASP A 32 30.17 35.18 7.39
CA ASP A 32 31.33 34.43 7.85
C ASP A 32 31.01 32.99 8.33
N ARG A 33 29.79 32.51 8.13
CA ARG A 33 29.41 31.10 8.34
C ARG A 33 28.95 30.40 7.07
N LEU A 34 28.88 31.12 5.95
CA LEU A 34 28.44 30.58 4.68
C LEU A 34 29.63 30.11 3.83
N TYR A 35 29.43 28.99 3.16
CA TYR A 35 30.26 28.44 2.10
C TYR A 35 29.40 28.27 0.85
N VAL A 36 30.02 28.37 -0.33
CA VAL A 36 29.32 28.12 -1.58
C VAL A 36 30.14 27.19 -2.46
N THR A 37 29.47 26.35 -3.23
CA THR A 37 30.10 25.46 -4.19
C THR A 37 29.79 25.88 -5.62
N TYR A 38 30.65 25.52 -6.58
CA TYR A 38 30.36 25.64 -8.00
C TYR A 38 30.75 24.34 -8.71
N PHE A 39 30.11 24.04 -9.83
CA PHE A 39 30.42 22.84 -10.60
C PHE A 39 31.88 22.82 -11.08
N GLY A 40 32.64 21.84 -10.61
CA GLY A 40 34.07 21.67 -10.91
C GLY A 40 34.38 21.08 -12.29
N GLY A 41 33.37 20.74 -13.09
CA GLY A 41 33.52 20.07 -14.38
C GLY A 41 33.42 18.54 -14.28
N ASP A 42 33.25 17.89 -15.43
CA ASP A 42 33.30 16.44 -15.57
C ASP A 42 33.88 16.07 -16.94
N GLU A 43 35.17 15.69 -16.95
CA GLU A 43 35.87 15.30 -18.17
C GLU A 43 35.21 14.11 -18.86
N LYS A 44 34.59 13.18 -18.12
CA LYS A 44 33.95 11.99 -18.71
C LYS A 44 32.72 12.36 -19.54
N GLN A 45 32.03 13.42 -19.14
CA GLN A 45 30.86 13.95 -19.84
C GLN A 45 31.22 15.12 -20.78
N GLY A 46 32.51 15.48 -20.88
CA GLY A 46 32.97 16.61 -21.69
C GLY A 46 32.51 17.98 -21.15
N LEU A 47 32.22 18.07 -19.85
CA LEU A 47 31.71 19.28 -19.22
C LEU A 47 32.83 20.07 -18.55
N SER A 48 32.91 21.37 -18.87
CA SER A 48 33.89 22.29 -18.27
C SER A 48 33.42 22.80 -16.89
N PRO A 49 34.36 23.22 -16.02
CA PRO A 49 34.01 23.88 -14.75
C PRO A 49 33.17 25.15 -14.97
N ASP A 50 32.22 25.40 -14.08
CA ASP A 50 31.37 26.59 -14.09
C ASP A 50 32.07 27.80 -13.44
N LEU A 51 33.09 28.31 -14.13
CA LEU A 51 33.88 29.46 -13.67
C LEU A 51 33.06 30.77 -13.66
N GLU A 52 31.96 30.83 -14.41
CA GLU A 52 31.03 31.95 -14.37
C GLU A 52 30.36 32.05 -13.00
N ALA A 53 29.87 30.93 -12.46
CA ALA A 53 29.31 30.90 -11.10
C ALA A 53 30.35 31.26 -10.03
N LYS A 54 31.60 30.74 -10.14
CA LYS A 54 32.70 31.11 -9.23
C LYS A 54 32.91 32.63 -9.18
N GLU A 55 32.99 33.26 -10.35
CA GLU A 55 33.23 34.70 -10.46
C GLU A 55 32.06 35.53 -9.91
N LEU A 56 30.82 35.10 -10.17
CA LEU A 56 29.63 35.76 -9.63
C LEU A 56 29.57 35.70 -8.10
N TRP A 57 30.00 34.60 -7.48
CA TRP A 57 30.11 34.49 -6.03
C TRP A 57 31.16 35.43 -5.43
N LEU A 58 32.31 35.61 -6.11
CA LEU A 58 33.30 36.61 -5.72
C LEU A 58 32.71 38.03 -5.76
N GLN A 59 31.92 38.34 -6.79
CA GLN A 59 31.32 39.65 -6.98
C GLN A 59 30.29 40.02 -5.90
N VAL A 60 29.53 39.05 -5.38
CA VAL A 60 28.59 39.29 -4.27
C VAL A 60 29.28 39.30 -2.88
N GLY A 61 30.60 39.08 -2.86
CA GLY A 61 31.45 39.26 -1.68
C GLY A 61 31.72 38.00 -0.87
N VAL A 62 31.56 36.81 -1.46
CA VAL A 62 32.00 35.56 -0.81
C VAL A 62 33.54 35.47 -0.87
N PRO A 63 34.25 35.21 0.25
CA PRO A 63 35.70 35.02 0.23
C PRO A 63 36.12 33.84 -0.65
N GLU A 64 37.22 33.98 -1.40
CA GLU A 64 37.66 32.94 -2.35
C GLU A 64 37.91 31.57 -1.68
N ASN A 65 38.45 31.54 -0.46
CA ASN A 65 38.67 30.31 0.31
C ASN A 65 37.37 29.58 0.72
N ARG A 66 36.21 30.18 0.45
CA ARG A 66 34.88 29.63 0.73
C ARG A 66 34.04 29.39 -0.52
N ILE A 67 34.63 29.57 -1.69
CA ILE A 67 34.04 29.23 -2.98
C ILE A 67 34.74 27.96 -3.48
N LEU A 68 34.09 26.82 -3.31
CA LEU A 68 34.72 25.52 -3.46
C LEU A 68 34.28 24.84 -4.77
N PRO A 69 35.18 24.18 -5.50
CA PRO A 69 34.78 23.33 -6.61
C PRO A 69 34.11 22.06 -6.05
N GLY A 70 32.90 21.75 -6.49
CA GLY A 70 32.28 20.46 -6.18
C GLY A 70 32.24 19.52 -7.38
N SER A 71 31.92 18.26 -7.09
CA SER A 71 31.96 17.17 -8.07
C SER A 71 30.70 17.17 -8.95
N ALA A 72 30.67 16.31 -9.98
CA ALA A 72 29.45 16.06 -10.73
C ALA A 72 28.33 15.42 -9.90
N LYS A 73 28.67 14.71 -8.81
CA LYS A 73 27.68 14.14 -7.90
C LYS A 73 26.93 15.22 -7.13
N ASP A 74 27.64 16.28 -6.74
CA ASP A 74 27.10 17.33 -5.86
C ASP A 74 26.59 18.53 -6.67
N ASN A 75 27.33 18.95 -7.69
CA ASN A 75 27.07 20.18 -8.44
C ASN A 75 26.60 19.99 -9.88
N PHE A 76 26.04 18.82 -10.22
CA PHE A 76 25.33 18.64 -11.49
C PHE A 76 23.96 17.99 -11.20
N TRP A 77 22.89 18.77 -11.35
CA TRP A 77 21.54 18.36 -10.99
C TRP A 77 20.77 17.87 -12.21
N GLU A 78 19.99 16.80 -12.00
CA GLU A 78 19.23 16.11 -13.06
C GLU A 78 17.84 15.70 -12.55
N MET A 79 16.81 15.88 -13.37
CA MET A 79 15.44 15.52 -13.02
C MET A 79 15.22 14.00 -12.89
N GLY A 80 16.02 13.20 -13.60
CA GLY A 80 15.91 11.74 -13.68
C GLY A 80 16.84 11.18 -14.76
N GLU A 81 16.55 9.99 -15.28
CA GLU A 81 17.33 9.37 -16.37
C GLU A 81 17.30 10.19 -17.67
N GLN A 82 16.23 10.97 -17.88
CA GLN A 82 16.03 11.86 -19.02
C GLN A 82 15.40 13.17 -18.55
N GLY A 83 15.64 14.25 -19.29
CA GLY A 83 15.01 15.54 -19.08
C GLY A 83 15.96 16.69 -18.71
N PRO A 84 15.42 17.85 -18.31
CA PRO A 84 16.23 19.03 -18.01
C PRO A 84 17.24 18.81 -16.89
N CYS A 85 18.47 19.28 -17.10
CA CYS A 85 19.60 19.16 -16.19
C CYS A 85 20.58 20.33 -16.36
N GLY A 86 21.53 20.45 -15.42
CA GLY A 86 22.58 21.46 -15.52
C GLY A 86 23.50 21.53 -14.31
N PRO A 87 24.58 22.32 -14.42
CA PRO A 87 25.42 22.63 -13.27
C PRO A 87 24.60 23.37 -12.22
N CYS A 88 24.97 23.20 -10.96
CA CYS A 88 24.36 23.93 -9.87
C CYS A 88 25.41 24.47 -8.90
N SER A 89 24.95 25.32 -7.99
CA SER A 89 25.74 25.91 -6.92
C SER A 89 24.99 25.75 -5.61
N GLU A 90 25.62 25.16 -4.62
CA GLU A 90 25.01 24.95 -3.31
C GLU A 90 25.56 25.95 -2.31
N ILE A 91 24.72 26.32 -1.34
CA ILE A 91 25.07 27.22 -0.24
C ILE A 91 24.98 26.42 1.06
N HIS A 92 26.09 26.37 1.79
CA HIS A 92 26.21 25.66 3.05
C HIS A 92 26.38 26.63 4.22
N TYR A 93 25.89 26.23 5.39
CA TYR A 93 25.99 26.99 6.62
C TYR A 93 26.70 26.18 7.71
N ASP A 94 27.75 26.76 8.30
CA ASP A 94 28.42 26.22 9.48
C ASP A 94 27.76 26.72 10.78
N ARG A 95 27.09 25.80 11.48
CA ARG A 95 26.40 26.08 12.75
C ARG A 95 27.36 26.50 13.86
N ILE A 96 28.60 26.01 13.86
CA ILE A 96 29.57 26.29 14.92
C ILE A 96 30.12 27.72 14.74
N GLY A 97 30.58 28.05 13.52
CA GLY A 97 31.16 29.35 13.19
C GLY A 97 32.47 29.64 13.92
N GLY A 98 33.08 30.80 13.64
CA GLY A 98 34.37 31.17 14.24
C GLY A 98 35.55 30.27 13.83
N ARG A 99 35.36 29.46 12.77
CA ARG A 99 36.33 28.52 12.21
C ARG A 99 36.29 28.57 10.69
N ASP A 100 37.32 28.01 10.04
CA ASP A 100 37.32 27.79 8.60
C ASP A 100 37.45 26.30 8.31
N VAL A 101 36.39 25.70 7.74
CA VAL A 101 36.26 24.26 7.56
C VAL A 101 35.79 23.87 6.14
N PRO A 102 36.43 24.37 5.06
CA PRO A 102 36.02 24.05 3.69
C PRO A 102 36.05 22.54 3.38
N GLN A 103 36.90 21.77 4.07
CA GLN A 103 36.99 20.33 3.95
C GLN A 103 35.75 19.56 4.45
N LEU A 104 34.80 20.21 5.13
CA LEU A 104 33.56 19.57 5.62
C LEU A 104 32.36 19.82 4.68
N VAL A 105 32.50 20.72 3.70
CA VAL A 105 31.44 21.00 2.72
C VAL A 105 31.25 19.76 1.83
N ASN A 106 29.99 19.35 1.63
CA ASN A 106 29.60 18.13 0.92
C ASN A 106 30.20 16.83 1.50
N GLN A 107 30.47 16.79 2.82
CA GLN A 107 30.94 15.59 3.54
C GLN A 107 29.91 15.02 4.53
N ASP A 108 28.63 15.37 4.37
CA ASP A 108 27.53 14.93 5.26
C ASP A 108 27.76 15.26 6.75
N ASP A 109 28.53 16.33 7.05
CA ASP A 109 28.77 16.78 8.43
C ASP A 109 27.48 17.41 9.01
N PRO A 110 27.04 17.02 10.22
CA PRO A 110 25.79 17.50 10.81
C PRO A 110 25.79 19.00 11.16
N ASN A 111 26.97 19.64 11.23
CA ASN A 111 27.12 21.05 11.53
C ASN A 111 27.40 21.93 10.31
N VAL A 112 27.77 21.34 9.17
CA VAL A 112 27.98 22.05 7.90
C VAL A 112 26.93 21.59 6.91
N ILE A 113 25.79 22.26 6.93
CA ILE A 113 24.58 21.82 6.23
C ILE A 113 24.34 22.61 4.97
N GLU A 114 24.02 21.91 3.89
CA GLU A 114 23.51 22.52 2.67
C GLU A 114 22.10 23.08 2.94
N VAL A 115 21.90 24.37 2.67
CA VAL A 115 20.62 25.07 2.95
C VAL A 115 19.85 25.32 1.66
N TRP A 116 20.57 25.62 0.57
CA TRP A 116 19.97 26.03 -0.69
C TRP A 116 20.83 25.56 -1.88
N ASN A 117 20.19 24.99 -2.89
CA ASN A 117 20.76 24.65 -4.17
C ASN A 117 20.22 25.57 -5.29
N LEU A 118 21.10 26.15 -6.09
CA LEU A 118 20.80 26.99 -7.26
C LEU A 118 21.16 26.21 -8.53
N VAL A 119 20.17 25.61 -9.19
CA VAL A 119 20.35 24.83 -10.42
C VAL A 119 20.26 25.73 -11.64
N PHE A 120 21.30 25.68 -12.47
CA PHE A 120 21.44 26.45 -13.69
C PHE A 120 21.12 25.56 -14.90
N MET A 121 19.85 25.19 -15.03
CA MET A 121 19.35 24.32 -16.09
C MET A 121 19.77 24.84 -17.47
N SER A 122 20.61 24.05 -18.15
CA SER A 122 21.28 24.44 -19.40
C SER A 122 21.22 23.34 -20.45
N PHE A 123 20.89 22.11 -20.06
CA PHE A 123 20.89 20.93 -20.92
C PHE A 123 19.61 20.11 -20.72
N ASN A 124 19.32 19.29 -21.71
CA ASN A 124 18.37 18.20 -21.66
C ASN A 124 19.16 16.90 -21.81
N ARG A 125 19.00 15.96 -20.87
CA ARG A 125 19.53 14.61 -21.02
C ARG A 125 18.59 13.78 -21.87
N GLU A 126 19.14 13.28 -22.97
CA GLU A 126 18.43 12.43 -23.90
C GLU A 126 18.47 10.96 -23.44
N ALA A 127 17.64 10.11 -24.05
CA ALA A 127 17.53 8.69 -23.69
C ALA A 127 18.83 7.89 -23.85
N ASP A 128 19.73 8.34 -24.73
CA ASP A 128 21.06 7.74 -24.93
C ASP A 128 22.12 8.27 -23.94
N GLY A 129 21.71 9.12 -23.00
CA GLY A 129 22.57 9.78 -22.02
C GLY A 129 23.28 11.02 -22.54
N SER A 130 23.13 11.38 -23.81
CA SER A 130 23.76 12.59 -24.37
C SER A 130 23.10 13.86 -23.83
N LEU A 131 23.89 14.95 -23.78
CA LEU A 131 23.44 16.25 -23.30
C LEU A 131 23.18 17.20 -24.47
N ARG A 132 21.93 17.58 -24.65
CA ARG A 132 21.52 18.57 -25.65
C ARG A 132 21.32 19.93 -24.99
N PRO A 133 21.96 21.02 -25.47
CA PRO A 133 21.70 22.36 -24.94
C PRO A 133 20.22 22.73 -25.01
N LEU A 134 19.70 23.35 -23.96
CA LEU A 134 18.33 23.87 -23.95
C LEU A 134 18.22 25.13 -24.82
N PRO A 135 17.11 25.32 -25.54
CA PRO A 135 16.86 26.56 -26.31
C PRO A 135 16.86 27.82 -25.45
N ASN A 136 16.35 27.70 -24.21
CA ASN A 136 16.36 28.75 -23.19
C ASN A 136 16.99 28.19 -21.93
N LYS A 137 17.72 29.04 -21.20
CA LYS A 137 18.28 28.70 -19.90
C LYS A 137 17.26 28.96 -18.81
N HIS A 138 17.26 28.12 -17.78
CA HIS A 138 16.28 28.19 -16.69
C HIS A 138 16.99 28.19 -15.34
N ILE A 139 16.30 28.73 -14.34
CA ILE A 139 16.71 28.64 -12.94
C ILE A 139 15.70 27.78 -12.22
N ASP A 140 16.20 26.80 -11.49
CA ASP A 140 15.45 26.02 -10.51
C ASP A 140 16.22 26.08 -9.20
N THR A 141 15.60 26.59 -8.14
CA THR A 141 16.25 26.68 -6.84
C THR A 141 15.49 25.85 -5.82
N GLY A 142 16.22 25.16 -4.95
CA GLY A 142 15.65 24.36 -3.88
C GLY A 142 16.26 24.70 -2.53
N MET A 143 15.48 25.28 -1.62
CA MET A 143 15.86 25.56 -0.24
C MET A 143 15.10 24.65 0.72
N GLY A 144 15.83 24.01 1.62
CA GLY A 144 15.25 23.17 2.67
C GLY A 144 14.59 24.02 3.74
N PHE A 145 13.26 24.11 3.76
CA PHE A 145 12.51 24.88 4.75
C PHE A 145 12.88 24.48 6.18
N GLU A 146 12.83 23.18 6.47
CA GLU A 146 13.15 22.64 7.80
C GLU A 146 14.61 22.90 8.22
N ARG A 147 15.54 22.87 7.25
CA ARG A 147 16.96 23.19 7.50
C ARG A 147 17.15 24.68 7.79
N LEU A 148 16.49 25.56 7.02
CA LEU A 148 16.53 27.00 7.25
C LEU A 148 15.94 27.36 8.62
N VAL A 149 14.77 26.83 8.96
CA VAL A 149 14.11 27.10 10.24
C VAL A 149 14.97 26.66 11.41
N SER A 150 15.60 25.49 11.34
CA SER A 150 16.50 25.04 12.41
C SER A 150 17.78 25.86 12.53
N ILE A 151 18.24 26.52 11.46
CA ILE A 151 19.32 27.52 11.54
C ILE A 151 18.82 28.78 12.24
N LEU A 152 17.68 29.33 11.80
CA LEU A 152 17.14 30.59 12.33
C LEU A 152 16.75 30.50 13.81
N GLN A 153 16.32 29.32 14.26
CA GLN A 153 15.98 29.05 15.66
C GLN A 153 17.15 28.53 16.51
N ASP A 154 18.36 28.46 15.93
CA ASP A 154 19.56 27.94 16.57
C ASP A 154 19.36 26.53 17.18
N LYS A 155 18.81 25.62 16.38
CA LYS A 155 18.51 24.23 16.75
C LYS A 155 19.42 23.25 16.02
N SER A 156 19.99 22.30 16.76
CA SER A 156 20.87 21.26 16.20
C SER A 156 20.13 20.23 15.32
N SER A 157 18.82 20.11 15.48
CA SER A 157 17.98 19.21 14.67
C SER A 157 16.82 19.97 14.03
N ASN A 158 16.43 19.53 12.83
CA ASN A 158 15.20 19.99 12.17
C ASN A 158 13.95 19.70 13.02
N TYR A 159 14.00 18.62 13.81
CA TYR A 159 12.89 18.17 14.65
C TYR A 159 12.74 18.97 15.94
N ASP A 160 13.76 19.74 16.34
CA ASP A 160 13.72 20.52 17.59
C ASP A 160 13.11 21.92 17.38
N THR A 161 12.47 22.12 16.23
CA THR A 161 11.85 23.37 15.80
C THR A 161 10.34 23.37 16.06
N ASP A 162 9.76 24.57 16.10
CA ASP A 162 8.31 24.75 16.20
C ASP A 162 7.49 24.06 15.09
N VAL A 163 8.10 23.67 13.97
CA VAL A 163 7.47 22.87 12.90
C VAL A 163 7.05 21.47 13.36
N PHE A 164 7.73 20.89 14.37
CA PHE A 164 7.46 19.52 14.85
C PHE A 164 6.95 19.45 16.28
N LEU A 165 7.27 20.42 17.13
CA LEU A 165 6.89 20.43 18.55
C LEU A 165 5.38 20.25 18.81
N PRO A 166 4.45 20.84 18.03
CA PRO A 166 3.02 20.61 18.21
C PRO A 166 2.64 19.14 18.02
N ILE A 167 3.19 18.47 17.01
CA ILE A 167 2.95 17.05 16.75
C ILE A 167 3.53 16.20 17.89
N PHE A 168 4.74 16.51 18.36
CA PHE A 168 5.32 15.81 19.51
C PHE A 168 4.47 15.95 20.78
N LYS A 169 3.90 17.14 21.02
CA LYS A 169 2.99 17.35 22.14
C LYS A 169 1.73 16.48 22.00
N THR A 170 1.17 16.36 20.81
CA THR A 170 0.02 15.47 20.57
C THR A 170 0.41 14.01 20.77
N ILE A 171 1.56 13.55 20.23
CA ILE A 171 2.10 12.21 20.47
C ILE A 171 2.22 11.95 21.98
N GLN A 172 2.79 12.88 22.73
CA GLN A 172 2.92 12.77 24.18
C GLN A 172 1.55 12.61 24.86
N ASN A 173 0.56 13.43 24.46
CA ASN A 173 -0.78 13.39 25.03
C ASN A 173 -1.51 12.07 24.76
N VAL A 174 -1.41 11.54 23.53
CA VAL A 174 -2.12 10.30 23.15
C VAL A 174 -1.42 9.04 23.66
N THR A 175 -0.10 9.10 23.90
CA THR A 175 0.69 7.96 24.38
C THR A 175 0.92 7.93 25.89
N GLY A 176 0.91 9.09 26.55
CA GLY A 176 1.37 9.24 27.94
C GLY A 176 2.88 9.12 28.11
N ALA A 177 3.66 9.14 27.03
CA ALA A 177 5.11 8.99 27.08
C ALA A 177 5.81 10.18 27.78
N ARG A 178 7.08 9.99 28.14
CA ARG A 178 7.93 11.10 28.61
C ARG A 178 8.05 12.18 27.51
N PRO A 179 8.29 13.45 27.88
CA PRO A 179 8.58 14.49 26.89
C PRO A 179 9.76 14.13 25.98
N TYR A 180 9.71 14.60 24.74
CA TYR A 180 10.84 14.57 23.80
C TYR A 180 12.02 15.38 24.37
N THR A 181 13.24 14.82 24.28
CA THR A 181 14.44 15.41 24.89
C THR A 181 15.52 15.87 23.91
N GLY A 182 15.38 15.56 22.62
CA GLY A 182 16.37 15.89 21.59
C GLY A 182 17.57 14.93 21.50
N LEU A 183 17.57 13.82 22.24
CA LEU A 183 18.69 12.87 22.27
C LEU A 183 18.80 12.09 20.95
N LEU A 184 20.02 11.68 20.59
CA LEU A 184 20.34 11.01 19.33
C LEU A 184 21.20 9.76 19.56
N GLY A 185 21.04 8.76 18.68
CA GLY A 185 21.89 7.56 18.65
C GLY A 185 22.00 6.86 20.00
N ALA A 186 23.23 6.62 20.46
CA ALA A 186 23.51 5.94 21.72
C ALA A 186 23.02 6.70 22.97
N GLU A 187 22.75 8.00 22.87
CA GLU A 187 22.22 8.80 23.97
C GLU A 187 20.70 8.60 24.15
N ASP A 188 19.98 8.28 23.08
CA ASP A 188 18.55 7.93 23.09
C ASP A 188 18.36 6.45 23.48
N LYS A 189 18.73 6.11 24.72
CA LYS A 189 18.82 4.71 25.20
C LYS A 189 17.51 3.92 25.09
N ASP A 190 16.37 4.57 25.30
CA ASP A 190 15.05 3.95 25.16
C ASP A 190 14.52 4.01 23.72
N GLY A 191 15.11 4.84 22.86
CA GLY A 191 14.71 5.05 21.48
C GLY A 191 13.40 5.83 21.36
N ILE A 192 12.98 6.54 22.42
CA ILE A 192 11.73 7.29 22.45
C ILE A 192 11.86 8.55 21.59
N ASP A 193 12.99 9.25 21.60
CA ASP A 193 13.16 10.48 20.83
C ASP A 193 13.19 10.18 19.33
N MET A 194 13.81 9.07 18.94
CA MET A 194 13.70 8.52 17.59
C MET A 194 12.25 8.22 17.21
N ALA A 195 11.47 7.58 18.09
CA ALA A 195 10.06 7.26 17.81
C ALA A 195 9.21 8.52 17.60
N TYR A 196 9.40 9.57 18.40
CA TYR A 196 8.77 10.87 18.18
C TYR A 196 9.04 11.39 16.76
N ARG A 197 10.33 11.45 16.37
CA ARG A 197 10.75 11.96 15.05
C ARG A 197 10.16 11.14 13.91
N VAL A 198 10.24 9.81 13.98
CA VAL A 198 9.71 8.92 12.95
C VAL A 198 8.20 9.10 12.79
N ILE A 199 7.44 9.08 13.89
CA ILE A 199 5.98 9.20 13.84
C ILE A 199 5.56 10.56 13.30
N ALA A 200 6.19 11.65 13.76
CA ALA A 200 5.82 13.00 13.31
C ALA A 200 6.12 13.24 11.83
N ASP A 201 7.26 12.76 11.35
CA ASP A 201 7.61 12.81 9.93
C ASP A 201 6.63 11.98 9.08
N HIS A 202 6.32 10.77 9.54
CA HIS A 202 5.44 9.86 8.81
C HIS A 202 4.00 10.36 8.76
N VAL A 203 3.44 10.90 9.86
CA VAL A 203 2.08 11.45 9.83
C VAL A 203 1.99 12.67 8.90
N ARG A 204 3.00 13.55 8.88
CA ARG A 204 3.07 14.66 7.91
C ARG A 204 3.05 14.11 6.49
N THR A 205 3.96 13.19 6.18
CA THR A 205 4.06 12.59 4.83
C THR A 205 2.76 11.94 4.39
N LEU A 206 2.14 11.12 5.25
CA LEU A 206 0.88 10.44 4.95
C LEU A 206 -0.28 11.42 4.78
N THR A 207 -0.38 12.43 5.62
CA THR A 207 -1.45 13.43 5.54
C THR A 207 -1.40 14.18 4.22
N PHE A 208 -0.22 14.68 3.83
CA PHE A 208 -0.03 15.36 2.55
C PHE A 208 -0.30 14.43 1.37
N ALA A 209 0.35 13.26 1.34
CA ALA A 209 0.22 12.35 0.21
C ALA A 209 -1.21 11.84 0.00
N ILE A 210 -1.96 11.59 1.08
CA ILE A 210 -3.35 11.13 0.98
C ILE A 210 -4.28 12.26 0.56
N SER A 211 -4.06 13.47 1.06
CA SER A 211 -4.81 14.66 0.64
C SER A 211 -4.65 14.89 -0.88
N ASP A 212 -3.46 14.67 -1.41
CA ASP A 212 -3.14 14.75 -2.85
C ASP A 212 -3.65 13.56 -3.69
N GLY A 213 -4.37 12.61 -3.08
CA GLY A 213 -4.97 11.45 -3.76
C GLY A 213 -4.08 10.22 -3.84
N GLY A 214 -2.96 10.17 -3.13
CA GLY A 214 -2.24 8.95 -2.86
C GLY A 214 -3.02 8.04 -1.91
N VAL A 215 -3.12 6.75 -2.20
CA VAL A 215 -3.79 5.78 -1.32
C VAL A 215 -2.84 4.61 -1.08
N PRO A 216 -2.66 4.14 0.17
CA PRO A 216 -1.90 2.93 0.46
C PRO A 216 -2.38 1.74 -0.39
N SER A 217 -1.45 0.97 -0.95
CA SER A 217 -1.77 -0.18 -1.81
C SER A 217 -0.61 -1.20 -1.83
N ASN A 218 -0.74 -2.27 -2.62
CA ASN A 218 0.30 -3.30 -2.78
C ASN A 218 1.37 -2.93 -3.82
N GLU A 219 1.17 -1.90 -4.64
CA GLU A 219 2.05 -1.61 -5.78
C GLU A 219 2.36 -0.12 -5.93
N GLY A 220 3.48 0.18 -6.60
CA GLY A 220 3.88 1.54 -6.97
C GLY A 220 3.95 2.51 -5.78
N ARG A 221 3.40 3.72 -5.96
CA ARG A 221 3.39 4.77 -4.92
C ARG A 221 2.56 4.39 -3.68
N GLY A 222 1.49 3.61 -3.86
CA GLY A 222 0.65 3.18 -2.75
C GLY A 222 1.37 2.22 -1.82
N TYR A 223 2.24 1.36 -2.37
CA TYR A 223 3.13 0.51 -1.57
C TYR A 223 4.06 1.33 -0.67
N VAL A 224 4.61 2.44 -1.17
CA VAL A 224 5.48 3.33 -0.39
C VAL A 224 4.71 3.95 0.78
N LEU A 225 3.50 4.48 0.55
CA LEU A 225 2.67 5.05 1.62
C LEU A 225 2.30 3.99 2.67
N ARG A 226 1.93 2.79 2.23
CA ARG A 226 1.67 1.66 3.12
C ARG A 226 2.89 1.32 3.98
N ARG A 227 4.09 1.30 3.40
CA ARG A 227 5.34 1.05 4.12
C ARG A 227 5.61 2.11 5.19
N ILE A 228 5.40 3.39 4.86
CA ILE A 228 5.58 4.52 5.79
C ILE A 228 4.62 4.38 6.99
N LEU A 229 3.33 4.15 6.74
CA LEU A 229 2.34 3.93 7.79
C LEU A 229 2.73 2.76 8.70
N ARG A 230 2.96 1.57 8.12
CA ARG A 230 3.28 0.37 8.89
C ARG A 230 4.55 0.51 9.74
N ARG A 231 5.58 1.18 9.20
CA ARG A 231 6.80 1.49 9.95
C ARG A 231 6.50 2.39 11.15
N GLY A 232 5.75 3.46 10.92
CA GLY A 232 5.35 4.40 11.97
C GLY A 232 4.50 3.73 13.07
N SER A 233 3.50 2.94 12.68
CA SER A 233 2.61 2.23 13.61
C SER A 233 3.38 1.26 14.50
N ARG A 234 4.38 0.55 13.96
CA ARG A 234 5.25 -0.30 14.79
C ARG A 234 6.05 0.50 15.80
N TYR A 235 6.63 1.64 15.41
CA TYR A 235 7.32 2.52 16.37
C TYR A 235 6.37 2.96 17.49
N ALA A 236 5.15 3.35 17.14
CA ALA A 236 4.12 3.71 18.11
C ALA A 236 3.90 2.58 19.11
N ARG A 237 3.59 1.38 18.61
CA ARG A 237 3.33 0.20 19.43
C ARG A 237 4.52 -0.21 20.30
N ARG A 238 5.71 -0.34 19.72
CA ARG A 238 6.88 -0.92 20.38
C ARG A 238 7.56 0.03 21.36
N LYS A 239 7.55 1.33 21.08
CA LYS A 239 8.23 2.34 21.92
C LYS A 239 7.29 3.03 22.90
N PHE A 240 6.00 3.15 22.56
CA PHE A 240 5.02 3.80 23.41
C PHE A 240 3.97 2.86 24.00
N GLY A 241 3.94 1.59 23.60
CA GLY A 241 3.00 0.60 24.15
C GLY A 241 1.54 0.86 23.76
N VAL A 242 1.29 1.65 22.71
CA VAL A 242 -0.07 1.96 22.27
C VAL A 242 -0.65 0.89 21.37
N GLN A 243 -1.96 0.68 21.48
CA GLN A 243 -2.71 -0.13 20.54
C GLN A 243 -2.83 0.65 19.21
N ILE A 244 -2.46 0.00 18.11
CA ILE A 244 -2.57 0.55 16.76
C ILE A 244 -3.92 0.19 16.14
N GLY A 245 -4.42 1.05 15.25
CA GLY A 245 -5.68 0.92 14.54
C GLY A 245 -6.33 2.29 14.30
N THR A 246 -6.09 3.24 15.21
CA THR A 246 -6.56 4.64 15.11
C THR A 246 -5.51 5.64 15.60
N PHE A 247 -4.26 5.20 15.74
CA PHE A 247 -3.19 6.01 16.30
C PHE A 247 -2.78 7.12 15.33
N PHE A 248 -2.50 6.80 14.06
CA PHE A 248 -2.06 7.82 13.09
C PHE A 248 -3.14 8.86 12.80
N SER A 249 -4.41 8.45 12.71
CA SER A 249 -5.54 9.37 12.49
C SER A 249 -5.72 10.37 13.65
N SER A 250 -5.37 9.98 14.88
CA SER A 250 -5.40 10.88 16.05
C SER A 250 -4.42 12.06 15.96
N LEU A 251 -3.40 11.96 15.12
CA LEU A 251 -2.38 12.98 14.93
C LEU A 251 -2.72 13.95 13.78
N VAL A 252 -3.63 13.57 12.87
CA VAL A 252 -3.95 14.30 11.63
C VAL A 252 -4.49 15.70 11.91
N ASP A 253 -5.31 15.88 12.95
CA ASP A 253 -5.85 17.20 13.30
C ASP A 253 -4.76 18.20 13.66
N THR A 254 -3.67 17.74 14.28
CA THR A 254 -2.53 18.61 14.61
C THR A 254 -1.81 19.02 13.34
N VAL A 255 -1.59 18.09 12.39
CA VAL A 255 -0.98 18.41 11.08
C VAL A 255 -1.86 19.40 10.30
N MET A 256 -3.18 19.18 10.29
CA MET A 256 -4.13 20.08 9.63
C MET A 256 -4.16 21.47 10.26
N ALA A 257 -4.03 21.59 11.59
CA ALA A 257 -3.94 22.88 12.27
C ALA A 257 -2.66 23.65 11.91
N GLU A 258 -1.52 22.97 11.77
CA GLU A 258 -0.23 23.59 11.43
C GLU A 258 -0.13 23.97 9.94
N PHE A 259 -0.67 23.14 9.04
CA PHE A 259 -0.44 23.28 7.60
C PHE A 259 -1.68 23.68 6.80
N GLY A 260 -2.89 23.50 7.32
CA GLY A 260 -4.14 23.61 6.55
C GLY A 260 -4.47 25.01 6.03
N ASP A 261 -3.87 26.07 6.58
CA ASP A 261 -4.03 27.42 6.05
C ASP A 261 -3.19 27.65 4.77
N ALA A 262 -2.00 27.06 4.70
CA ALA A 262 -1.13 27.11 3.53
C ALA A 262 -1.49 26.05 2.47
N PHE A 263 -2.09 24.93 2.90
CA PHE A 263 -2.45 23.76 2.10
C PHE A 263 -3.94 23.40 2.29
N PRO A 264 -4.87 24.14 1.65
CA PRO A 264 -6.32 23.99 1.87
C PRO A 264 -6.88 22.60 1.57
N GLU A 265 -6.23 21.84 0.68
CA GLU A 265 -6.53 20.46 0.33
C GLU A 265 -6.45 19.51 1.51
N ILE A 266 -5.56 19.77 2.48
CA ILE A 266 -5.50 19.00 3.73
C ILE A 266 -6.77 19.21 4.55
N ARG A 267 -7.25 20.46 4.60
CA ARG A 267 -8.46 20.80 5.37
C ARG A 267 -9.71 20.18 4.74
N SER A 268 -9.83 20.16 3.42
CA SER A 268 -11.01 19.62 2.75
C SER A 268 -11.12 18.10 2.80
N ARG A 269 -10.02 17.39 3.09
CA ARG A 269 -9.95 15.92 3.05
C ARG A 269 -9.56 15.28 4.39
N VAL A 270 -9.60 16.04 5.49
CA VAL A 270 -9.15 15.56 6.80
C VAL A 270 -9.86 14.28 7.25
N ASP A 271 -11.17 14.17 6.97
CA ASP A 271 -11.96 13.00 7.36
C ASP A 271 -11.62 11.78 6.48
N ASP A 272 -11.49 11.96 5.16
CA ASP A 272 -11.03 10.91 4.23
C ASP A 272 -9.65 10.36 4.66
N VAL A 273 -8.72 11.26 5.01
CA VAL A 273 -7.36 10.88 5.44
C VAL A 273 -7.44 10.03 6.71
N LYS A 274 -8.26 10.41 7.68
CA LYS A 274 -8.43 9.64 8.92
C LYS A 274 -9.05 8.27 8.65
N GLU A 275 -10.06 8.18 7.78
CA GLU A 275 -10.71 6.92 7.42
C GLU A 275 -9.72 5.96 6.78
N ILE A 276 -8.99 6.40 5.75
CA ILE A 276 -7.98 5.60 5.05
C ILE A 276 -6.88 5.12 6.01
N LEU A 277 -6.40 6.00 6.90
CA LEU A 277 -5.39 5.63 7.90
C LEU A 277 -5.92 4.60 8.89
N ASN A 278 -7.17 4.74 9.35
CA ASN A 278 -7.78 3.78 10.27
C ASN A 278 -7.93 2.39 9.63
N GLU A 279 -8.46 2.33 8.41
CA GLU A 279 -8.66 1.07 7.69
C GLU A 279 -7.34 0.30 7.50
N GLU A 280 -6.30 0.99 7.03
CA GLU A 280 -5.00 0.36 6.78
C GLU A 280 -4.26 0.02 8.08
N GLU A 281 -4.36 0.86 9.12
CA GLU A 281 -3.71 0.59 10.40
C GLU A 281 -4.39 -0.57 11.15
N ASP A 282 -5.73 -0.66 11.10
CA ASP A 282 -6.49 -1.78 11.68
C ASP A 282 -6.20 -3.10 10.94
N ALA A 283 -6.16 -3.07 9.60
CA ALA A 283 -5.74 -4.21 8.80
C ALA A 283 -4.30 -4.67 9.11
N PHE A 284 -3.39 -3.72 9.34
CA PHE A 284 -2.02 -4.03 9.73
C PHE A 284 -1.93 -4.58 11.15
N SER A 285 -2.70 -4.04 12.10
CA SER A 285 -2.74 -4.52 13.49
C SER A 285 -3.01 -6.03 13.57
N ARG A 286 -3.99 -6.51 12.77
CA ARG A 286 -4.32 -7.93 12.67
C ARG A 286 -3.17 -8.81 12.15
N THR A 287 -2.37 -8.31 11.20
CA THR A 287 -1.28 -9.08 10.58
C THR A 287 0.02 -9.00 11.38
N LEU A 288 0.25 -7.89 12.07
CA LEU A 288 1.46 -7.60 12.85
C LEU A 288 1.69 -8.65 13.95
N ASP A 289 0.66 -9.00 14.72
CA ASP A 289 0.76 -9.96 15.83
C ASP A 289 1.27 -11.34 15.39
N ARG A 290 0.78 -11.81 14.24
CA ARG A 290 1.18 -13.10 13.68
C ARG A 290 2.60 -13.01 13.12
N GLY A 291 2.90 -11.92 12.40
CA GLY A 291 4.20 -11.70 11.80
C GLY A 291 5.34 -11.55 12.80
N GLU A 292 5.14 -10.81 13.90
CA GLU A 292 6.14 -10.66 14.97
C GLU A 292 6.46 -11.99 15.65
N LYS A 293 5.44 -12.81 15.96
CA LYS A 293 5.66 -14.16 16.53
C LYS A 293 6.44 -15.07 15.59
N LEU A 294 6.15 -15.02 14.28
CA LEU A 294 6.87 -15.82 13.29
C LEU A 294 8.32 -15.34 13.15
N PHE A 295 8.53 -14.03 13.11
CA PHE A 295 9.87 -13.44 13.10
C PHE A 295 10.68 -13.87 14.32
N ASP A 296 10.12 -13.80 15.53
CA ASP A 296 10.81 -14.21 16.75
C ASP A 296 11.25 -15.68 16.68
N GLY A 297 10.41 -16.54 16.10
CA GLY A 297 10.75 -17.94 15.83
C GLY A 297 11.91 -18.12 14.84
N TYR A 298 11.95 -17.33 13.76
CA TYR A 298 13.07 -17.35 12.81
C TYR A 298 14.35 -16.78 13.42
N LEU A 299 14.24 -15.70 14.19
CA LEU A 299 15.35 -15.11 14.92
C LEU A 299 15.94 -16.10 15.92
N GLN A 300 15.11 -16.79 16.69
CA GLN A 300 15.56 -17.80 17.63
C GLN A 300 16.34 -18.93 16.93
N LYS A 301 15.82 -19.44 15.79
CA LYS A 301 16.55 -20.44 14.98
C LYS A 301 17.90 -19.92 14.47
N ALA A 302 17.96 -18.66 14.04
CA ALA A 302 19.19 -18.06 13.56
C ALA A 302 20.22 -17.88 14.70
N VAL A 303 19.77 -17.46 15.88
CA VAL A 303 20.61 -17.35 17.09
C VAL A 303 21.10 -18.72 17.55
N GLU A 304 20.23 -19.73 17.59
CA GLU A 304 20.57 -21.12 17.96
C GLU A 304 21.60 -21.74 17.00
N SER A 305 21.48 -21.44 15.70
CA SER A 305 22.43 -21.87 14.66
C SER A 305 23.67 -20.98 14.54
N ARG A 306 23.77 -19.90 15.34
CA ARG A 306 24.83 -18.88 15.28
C ARG A 306 25.00 -18.27 13.87
N ALA A 307 23.88 -18.17 13.13
CA ALA A 307 23.86 -17.50 11.84
C ALA A 307 24.05 -15.98 12.02
N SER A 308 24.78 -15.35 11.11
CA SER A 308 24.96 -13.90 11.06
C SER A 308 23.85 -13.18 10.28
N HIS A 309 22.93 -13.95 9.69
CA HIS A 309 21.83 -13.45 8.86
C HIS A 309 20.58 -14.35 9.00
N LEU A 310 19.41 -13.75 8.84
CA LEU A 310 18.16 -14.48 8.61
C LEU A 310 18.13 -14.97 7.16
N SER A 311 17.61 -16.18 6.95
CA SER A 311 17.43 -16.72 5.60
C SER A 311 16.51 -15.80 4.79
N GLY A 312 16.93 -15.46 3.58
CA GLY A 312 16.13 -14.70 2.63
C GLY A 312 14.85 -15.44 2.25
N THR A 313 14.84 -16.77 2.34
CA THR A 313 13.65 -17.61 2.15
C THR A 313 12.62 -17.41 3.27
N ASP A 314 13.06 -17.39 4.53
CA ASP A 314 12.17 -17.12 5.67
C ASP A 314 11.64 -15.68 5.65
N VAL A 315 12.49 -14.71 5.28
CA VAL A 315 12.09 -13.31 5.11
C VAL A 315 11.11 -13.13 3.94
N TRP A 316 11.33 -13.81 2.82
CA TRP A 316 10.39 -13.84 1.71
C TRP A 316 9.05 -14.44 2.15
N ARG A 317 9.05 -15.51 2.94
CA ARG A 317 7.82 -16.11 3.48
C ARG A 317 7.06 -15.16 4.39
N LEU A 318 7.74 -14.45 5.29
CA LEU A 318 7.15 -13.39 6.12
C LEU A 318 6.41 -12.36 5.25
N TYR A 319 7.03 -11.93 4.16
CA TYR A 319 6.47 -10.95 3.24
C TYR A 319 5.32 -11.49 2.38
N ASP A 320 5.58 -12.53 1.62
CA ASP A 320 4.72 -13.02 0.55
C ASP A 320 3.52 -13.81 1.07
N THR A 321 3.72 -14.65 2.09
CA THR A 321 2.63 -15.48 2.67
C THR A 321 1.89 -14.73 3.78
N TYR A 322 2.61 -14.02 4.66
CA TYR A 322 2.01 -13.42 5.86
C TYR A 322 1.80 -11.89 5.76
N GLY A 323 2.21 -11.26 4.66
CA GLY A 323 2.05 -9.83 4.44
C GLY A 323 2.93 -8.95 5.33
N PHE A 324 3.92 -9.53 6.01
CA PHE A 324 4.80 -8.86 6.95
C PHE A 324 5.88 -8.08 6.19
N PRO A 325 5.95 -6.74 6.31
CA PRO A 325 6.80 -5.95 5.43
C PRO A 325 8.29 -6.32 5.56
N VAL A 326 8.96 -6.54 4.43
CA VAL A 326 10.40 -6.88 4.38
C VAL A 326 11.23 -5.83 5.11
N ASP A 327 10.87 -4.57 4.95
CA ASP A 327 11.58 -3.46 5.57
C ASP A 327 11.44 -3.47 7.09
N LEU A 328 10.32 -3.99 7.59
CA LEU A 328 10.11 -4.24 9.00
C LEU A 328 11.03 -5.37 9.45
N THR A 329 11.04 -6.49 8.73
CA THR A 329 11.92 -7.63 9.00
C THR A 329 13.38 -7.23 9.06
N ARG A 330 13.86 -6.44 8.08
CA ARG A 330 15.22 -5.89 8.05
C ARG A 330 15.53 -5.07 9.30
N LEU A 331 14.61 -4.16 9.66
CA LEU A 331 14.76 -3.32 10.84
C LEU A 331 14.78 -4.17 12.13
N MET A 332 13.90 -5.16 12.26
CA MET A 332 13.87 -6.05 13.43
C MET A 332 15.15 -6.89 13.52
N ALA A 333 15.67 -7.34 12.37
CA ALA A 333 16.93 -8.07 12.29
C ALA A 333 18.10 -7.20 12.79
N GLU A 334 18.20 -5.98 12.25
CA GLU A 334 19.26 -5.02 12.63
C GLU A 334 19.20 -4.67 14.12
N GLU A 335 18.00 -4.44 14.68
CA GLU A 335 17.81 -4.21 16.13
C GLU A 335 18.29 -5.37 17.01
N ASN A 336 18.35 -6.59 16.47
CA ASN A 336 18.85 -7.79 17.14
C ASN A 336 20.29 -8.16 16.72
N GLY A 337 20.97 -7.29 15.97
CA GLY A 337 22.37 -7.47 15.56
C GLY A 337 22.58 -8.55 14.48
N ILE A 338 21.54 -8.88 13.72
CA ILE A 338 21.57 -9.86 12.63
C ILE A 338 21.15 -9.19 11.32
N SER A 339 21.69 -9.60 10.17
CA SER A 339 21.26 -9.07 8.87
C SER A 339 20.21 -9.96 8.19
N VAL A 340 19.72 -9.58 7.01
CA VAL A 340 18.93 -10.45 6.14
C VAL A 340 19.83 -10.90 4.98
N ASP A 341 19.72 -12.15 4.54
CA ASP A 341 20.33 -12.58 3.28
C ASP A 341 19.55 -11.99 2.09
N GLU A 342 20.02 -10.84 1.61
CA GLU A 342 19.40 -10.10 0.52
C GLU A 342 19.53 -10.80 -0.83
N GLU A 343 20.58 -11.61 -1.03
CA GLU A 343 20.78 -12.33 -2.29
C GLU A 343 19.78 -13.49 -2.39
N GLU A 344 19.61 -14.26 -1.31
CA GLU A 344 18.60 -15.31 -1.22
C GLU A 344 17.18 -14.72 -1.32
N PHE A 345 16.91 -13.61 -0.63
CA PHE A 345 15.61 -12.93 -0.70
C PHE A 345 15.29 -12.49 -2.14
N SER A 346 16.25 -11.87 -2.83
CA SER A 346 16.07 -11.41 -4.21
C SER A 346 15.80 -12.57 -5.17
N LYS A 347 16.48 -13.71 -4.99
CA LYS A 347 16.21 -14.93 -5.77
C LYS A 347 14.78 -15.42 -5.60
N GLN A 348 14.26 -15.44 -4.36
CA GLN A 348 12.87 -15.81 -4.10
C GLN A 348 11.88 -14.81 -4.72
N GLN A 349 12.17 -13.51 -4.62
CA GLN A 349 11.36 -12.46 -5.23
C GLN A 349 11.31 -12.57 -6.76
N GLU A 350 12.44 -12.83 -7.40
CA GLU A 350 12.52 -13.03 -8.85
C GLU A 350 11.78 -14.29 -9.30
N ALA A 351 11.92 -15.40 -8.55
CA ALA A 351 11.17 -16.62 -8.80
C ALA A 351 9.65 -16.37 -8.72
N ALA A 352 9.18 -15.69 -7.68
CA ALA A 352 7.77 -15.32 -7.51
C ALA A 352 7.27 -14.37 -8.62
N LYS A 353 8.08 -13.39 -9.02
CA LYS A 353 7.76 -12.50 -10.15
C LYS A 353 7.65 -13.26 -11.47
N ALA A 354 8.57 -14.19 -11.74
CA ALA A 354 8.53 -15.03 -12.93
C ALA A 354 7.26 -15.89 -12.98
N LEU A 355 6.85 -16.46 -11.83
CA LEU A 355 5.60 -17.20 -11.67
C LEU A 355 4.37 -16.33 -11.92
N SER A 356 4.32 -15.12 -11.34
CA SER A 356 3.20 -14.19 -11.57
C SER A 356 3.07 -13.76 -13.03
N ARG A 357 4.18 -13.66 -13.77
CA ARG A 357 4.20 -13.36 -15.21
C ARG A 357 3.77 -14.55 -16.06
N ALA A 358 4.12 -15.77 -15.66
CA ALA A 358 3.65 -16.98 -16.31
C ALA A 358 2.13 -17.19 -16.12
N GLY A 359 1.60 -16.80 -14.95
CA GLY A 359 0.16 -16.86 -14.64
C GLY A 359 -0.69 -15.73 -15.26
N ARG A 360 -0.11 -14.56 -15.56
CA ARG A 360 -0.81 -13.40 -16.17
C ARG A 360 -0.93 -13.46 -17.70
N GLY A 361 -0.64 -14.61 -18.32
CA GLY A 361 -0.92 -14.85 -19.74
C GLY A 361 -2.42 -14.92 -20.02
N SER A 362 -3.07 -13.77 -20.21
CA SER A 362 -4.42 -13.69 -20.76
C SER A 362 -4.45 -14.32 -22.16
N GLY A 363 -5.08 -15.50 -22.27
CA GLY A 363 -5.57 -16.07 -23.53
C GLY A 363 -4.51 -16.58 -24.50
N ALA A 364 -3.83 -17.68 -24.18
CA ALA A 364 -3.38 -18.73 -25.12
C ALA A 364 -2.36 -19.64 -24.41
N GLY A 365 -2.85 -20.58 -23.61
CA GLY A 365 -2.03 -21.57 -22.94
C GLY A 365 -2.88 -22.33 -21.94
N ALA A 366 -3.65 -23.30 -22.43
CA ALA A 366 -4.33 -24.25 -21.57
C ALA A 366 -3.27 -25.03 -20.78
N GLY A 367 -2.94 -24.57 -19.58
CA GLY A 367 -2.51 -25.48 -18.52
C GLY A 367 -3.64 -26.49 -18.30
N GLU A 368 -3.29 -27.73 -17.95
CA GLU A 368 -4.27 -28.78 -17.60
C GLU A 368 -5.30 -28.18 -16.61
N VAL A 369 -6.54 -28.03 -17.06
CA VAL A 369 -7.62 -27.53 -16.21
C VAL A 369 -7.96 -28.66 -15.25
N VAL A 370 -7.51 -28.54 -14.00
CA VAL A 370 -7.87 -29.48 -12.94
C VAL A 370 -9.32 -29.21 -12.55
N ALA A 371 -10.22 -30.01 -13.11
CA ALA A 371 -11.65 -29.98 -12.85
C ALA A 371 -12.15 -31.40 -12.64
N PHE A 372 -13.25 -31.53 -11.89
CA PHE A 372 -14.01 -32.77 -11.86
C PHE A 372 -14.93 -32.87 -13.06
N ASP A 373 -14.98 -34.05 -13.64
CA ASP A 373 -16.06 -34.46 -14.53
C ASP A 373 -17.14 -35.26 -13.78
N VAL A 374 -18.14 -35.72 -14.53
CA VAL A 374 -19.26 -36.49 -13.97
C VAL A 374 -18.81 -37.83 -13.37
N HIS A 375 -17.77 -38.46 -13.93
CA HIS A 375 -17.21 -39.70 -13.44
C HIS A 375 -16.42 -39.49 -12.15
N ASP A 376 -15.66 -38.40 -12.05
CA ASP A 376 -14.94 -38.04 -10.83
C ASP A 376 -15.91 -37.80 -9.68
N ILE A 377 -16.98 -37.03 -9.91
CA ILE A 377 -18.02 -36.78 -8.89
C ILE A 377 -18.63 -38.10 -8.42
N ALA A 378 -18.98 -39.00 -9.34
CA ALA A 378 -19.54 -40.30 -9.01
C ALA A 378 -18.55 -41.19 -8.22
N ALA A 379 -17.25 -41.12 -8.56
CA ALA A 379 -16.20 -41.85 -7.86
C ALA A 379 -15.98 -41.31 -6.44
N VAL A 380 -16.11 -39.99 -6.23
CA VAL A 380 -16.07 -39.39 -4.89
C VAL A 380 -17.34 -39.75 -4.10
N ASP A 381 -18.53 -39.69 -4.71
CA ASP A 381 -19.79 -40.05 -4.06
C ASP A 381 -19.85 -41.53 -3.62
N ALA A 382 -19.14 -42.42 -4.32
CA ALA A 382 -19.01 -43.82 -3.93
C ALA A 382 -18.12 -44.04 -2.70
N LYS A 383 -17.33 -43.03 -2.27
CA LYS A 383 -16.48 -43.11 -1.08
C LYS A 383 -17.25 -42.57 0.14
N GLU A 384 -17.73 -43.46 1.00
CA GLU A 384 -18.44 -43.09 2.24
C GLU A 384 -17.62 -42.16 3.17
N THR A 385 -16.29 -42.13 3.03
CA THR A 385 -15.38 -41.34 3.86
C THR A 385 -15.23 -39.87 3.44
N VAL A 386 -15.81 -39.45 2.30
CA VAL A 386 -15.67 -38.09 1.78
C VAL A 386 -17.03 -37.38 1.78
N PRO A 387 -17.36 -36.59 2.82
CA PRO A 387 -18.60 -35.83 2.83
C PRO A 387 -18.56 -34.69 1.80
N LYS A 388 -19.74 -34.17 1.45
CA LYS A 388 -19.87 -32.88 0.75
C LYS A 388 -19.18 -31.79 1.56
N THR A 389 -18.56 -30.83 0.90
CA THR A 389 -17.80 -29.77 1.59
C THR A 389 -18.75 -28.80 2.27
N ASP A 390 -18.55 -28.56 3.57
CA ASP A 390 -19.26 -27.51 4.31
C ASP A 390 -18.64 -26.13 4.00
N ASP A 391 -19.26 -25.41 3.08
CA ASP A 391 -18.84 -24.06 2.67
C ASP A 391 -19.63 -22.94 3.38
N SER A 392 -20.39 -23.26 4.45
CA SER A 392 -21.17 -22.27 5.21
C SER A 392 -20.29 -21.17 5.83
N PHE A 393 -19.01 -21.44 6.03
CA PHE A 393 -18.02 -20.50 6.54
C PHE A 393 -17.61 -19.43 5.52
N LYS A 394 -17.96 -19.55 4.23
CA LYS A 394 -17.58 -18.56 3.19
C LYS A 394 -18.11 -17.15 3.41
N PHE A 395 -19.12 -17.02 4.28
CA PHE A 395 -19.73 -15.75 4.70
C PHE A 395 -19.15 -15.19 6.00
N GLN A 396 -18.24 -15.91 6.65
CA GLN A 396 -17.59 -15.49 7.90
C GLN A 396 -16.23 -14.85 7.61
N SER A 397 -15.76 -14.02 8.53
CA SER A 397 -14.42 -13.43 8.47
C SER A 397 -13.40 -14.32 9.16
N GLY A 398 -12.16 -14.29 8.65
CA GLY A 398 -11.03 -14.99 9.25
C GLY A 398 -10.83 -16.42 8.73
N ASN A 399 -9.85 -17.09 9.33
CA ASN A 399 -9.39 -18.40 8.88
C ASN A 399 -10.27 -19.54 9.42
N VAL A 400 -10.27 -20.67 8.73
CA VAL A 400 -10.95 -21.90 9.16
C VAL A 400 -9.96 -23.05 9.22
N ASN A 401 -10.04 -23.84 10.29
CA ASN A 401 -9.34 -25.13 10.36
C ASN A 401 -10.18 -26.19 9.66
N ALA A 402 -9.55 -27.00 8.82
CA ALA A 402 -10.18 -28.04 8.02
C ALA A 402 -9.27 -29.27 7.91
N HIS A 403 -9.80 -30.37 7.37
CA HIS A 403 -9.02 -31.57 7.05
C HIS A 403 -8.99 -31.81 5.55
N ILE A 404 -7.83 -32.20 5.04
CA ILE A 404 -7.72 -32.68 3.65
C ILE A 404 -8.46 -34.01 3.52
N ARG A 405 -9.50 -34.05 2.68
CA ARG A 405 -10.27 -35.27 2.40
C ARG A 405 -9.80 -35.98 1.14
N LEU A 406 -9.39 -35.23 0.12
CA LEU A 406 -8.86 -35.79 -1.12
C LEU A 406 -7.82 -34.85 -1.73
N ILE A 407 -6.83 -35.47 -2.37
CA ILE A 407 -5.89 -34.82 -3.29
C ILE A 407 -6.16 -35.40 -4.67
N TYR A 408 -6.38 -34.55 -5.66
CA TYR A 408 -6.87 -34.93 -6.98
C TYR A 408 -5.98 -34.38 -8.09
N ARG A 409 -5.62 -35.22 -9.05
CA ARG A 409 -4.93 -34.79 -10.28
C ARG A 409 -5.21 -35.80 -11.40
N ASN A 410 -5.56 -35.31 -12.60
CA ASN A 410 -5.70 -36.13 -13.81
C ASN A 410 -6.57 -37.40 -13.63
N HIS A 411 -7.76 -37.26 -13.05
CA HIS A 411 -8.69 -38.36 -12.76
C HIS A 411 -8.19 -39.38 -11.71
N ASP A 412 -7.07 -39.10 -11.03
CA ASP A 412 -6.53 -39.92 -9.96
C ASP A 412 -6.69 -39.25 -8.59
N PHE A 413 -6.93 -40.07 -7.57
CA PHE A 413 -7.01 -39.66 -6.16
C PHE A 413 -5.75 -40.11 -5.42
N LEU A 414 -4.90 -39.15 -5.07
CA LEU A 414 -3.61 -39.39 -4.44
C LEU A 414 -3.74 -39.43 -2.91
N GLN A 415 -2.84 -40.16 -2.25
CA GLN A 415 -2.73 -40.16 -0.78
C GLN A 415 -1.87 -39.01 -0.26
N ASP A 416 -0.91 -38.56 -1.05
CA ASP A 416 0.02 -37.49 -0.71
C ASP A 416 0.53 -36.77 -1.97
N THR A 417 1.26 -35.68 -1.78
CA THR A 417 1.77 -34.84 -2.88
C THR A 417 3.17 -35.24 -3.38
N SER A 418 3.77 -36.33 -2.91
CA SER A 418 5.17 -36.68 -3.24
C SER A 418 5.39 -37.06 -4.71
N SER A 419 4.35 -37.53 -5.39
CA SER A 419 4.38 -37.87 -6.82
C SER A 419 4.02 -36.69 -7.73
N ILE A 420 3.68 -35.54 -7.15
CA ILE A 420 3.34 -34.33 -7.89
C ILE A 420 4.63 -33.53 -8.08
N GLU A 421 5.04 -33.35 -9.33
CA GLU A 421 6.17 -32.46 -9.66
C GLU A 421 5.92 -31.05 -9.12
N ASP A 422 7.00 -30.39 -8.67
CA ASP A 422 6.95 -29.03 -8.17
C ASP A 422 6.21 -28.08 -9.12
N GLN A 423 5.38 -27.21 -8.54
CA GLN A 423 4.61 -26.18 -9.27
C GLN A 423 3.61 -26.73 -10.30
N LYS A 424 3.31 -28.03 -10.32
CA LYS A 424 2.17 -28.55 -11.08
C LYS A 424 0.86 -28.32 -10.34
N SER A 425 -0.16 -27.96 -11.10
CA SER A 425 -1.49 -27.76 -10.57
C SER A 425 -2.16 -29.08 -10.18
N PHE A 426 -2.84 -29.09 -9.04
CA PHE A 426 -3.69 -30.18 -8.56
C PHE A 426 -4.83 -29.63 -7.70
N GLY A 427 -5.80 -30.48 -7.40
CA GLY A 427 -7.01 -30.15 -6.64
C GLY A 427 -6.96 -30.70 -5.21
N ILE A 428 -7.43 -29.91 -4.26
CA ILE A 428 -7.64 -30.33 -2.87
C ILE A 428 -9.12 -30.19 -2.51
N LEU A 429 -9.67 -31.27 -1.94
CA LEU A 429 -10.97 -31.24 -1.28
C LEU A 429 -10.78 -31.23 0.23
N LEU A 430 -11.53 -30.34 0.87
CA LEU A 430 -11.59 -30.18 2.32
C LEU A 430 -12.96 -30.63 2.83
N ASP A 431 -13.03 -30.94 4.11
CA ASP A 431 -14.32 -31.17 4.78
C ASP A 431 -15.13 -29.88 4.96
N ARG A 432 -14.46 -28.75 5.14
CA ARG A 432 -15.06 -27.42 5.22
C ARG A 432 -14.14 -26.35 4.64
N THR A 433 -14.70 -25.22 4.22
CA THR A 433 -13.91 -24.10 3.69
C THR A 433 -14.59 -22.74 3.87
N ASN A 434 -13.80 -21.69 4.05
CA ASN A 434 -14.22 -20.28 4.01
C ASN A 434 -13.99 -19.64 2.63
N MET A 435 -13.42 -20.36 1.67
CA MET A 435 -13.21 -19.85 0.31
C MET A 435 -14.52 -19.91 -0.49
N TYR A 436 -14.90 -18.79 -1.07
CA TYR A 436 -16.03 -18.66 -1.97
C TYR A 436 -15.62 -19.22 -3.34
N ALA A 437 -16.34 -20.25 -3.77
CA ALA A 437 -16.23 -20.78 -5.12
C ALA A 437 -16.98 -19.89 -6.13
N GLU A 438 -16.50 -19.79 -7.36
CA GLU A 438 -17.11 -18.94 -8.38
C GLU A 438 -18.58 -19.31 -8.62
N GLN A 439 -19.49 -18.39 -8.26
CA GLN A 439 -20.93 -18.59 -8.33
C GLN A 439 -21.65 -17.24 -8.38
N GLY A 440 -22.79 -17.19 -9.09
CA GLY A 440 -23.66 -16.02 -9.13
C GLY A 440 -23.02 -14.78 -9.79
N GLY A 441 -22.08 -14.99 -10.71
CA GLY A 441 -21.31 -13.94 -11.36
C GLY A 441 -20.12 -13.43 -10.54
N GLN A 442 -19.98 -13.84 -9.28
CA GLN A 442 -18.82 -13.50 -8.46
C GLN A 442 -17.67 -14.46 -8.71
N GLU A 443 -16.49 -13.90 -9.00
CA GLU A 443 -15.27 -14.69 -9.13
C GLU A 443 -14.92 -15.44 -7.83
N TYR A 444 -14.29 -16.59 -7.99
CA TYR A 444 -13.76 -17.41 -6.91
C TYR A 444 -12.73 -16.66 -6.07
N ASP A 445 -12.43 -17.17 -4.89
CA ASP A 445 -11.26 -16.72 -4.12
C ASP A 445 -9.95 -17.33 -4.55
N THR A 446 -8.90 -16.59 -4.21
CA THR A 446 -7.53 -17.07 -4.15
C THR A 446 -7.07 -17.07 -2.70
N GLY A 447 -5.99 -17.77 -2.39
CA GLY A 447 -5.44 -17.79 -1.05
C GLY A 447 -4.49 -18.95 -0.82
N SER A 448 -4.50 -19.50 0.39
CA SER A 448 -3.60 -20.56 0.81
C SER A 448 -4.28 -21.58 1.72
N ILE A 449 -3.91 -22.85 1.57
CA ILE A 449 -4.18 -23.95 2.50
C ILE A 449 -2.84 -24.33 3.12
N MET A 450 -2.72 -24.21 4.44
CA MET A 450 -1.43 -24.32 5.14
C MET A 450 -1.44 -25.38 6.23
N VAL A 451 -0.32 -26.08 6.39
CA VAL A 451 0.05 -26.74 7.65
C VAL A 451 1.10 -25.86 8.30
N ASP A 452 0.79 -25.25 9.45
CA ASP A 452 1.61 -24.21 10.08
C ASP A 452 3.11 -24.56 10.10
N GLY A 453 3.90 -23.78 9.36
CA GLY A 453 5.36 -23.91 9.26
C GLY A 453 5.88 -25.14 8.51
N LYS A 454 5.02 -25.98 7.95
CA LYS A 454 5.40 -27.25 7.28
C LYS A 454 5.10 -27.28 5.78
N ALA A 455 3.92 -26.84 5.37
CA ALA A 455 3.49 -26.92 3.97
C ALA A 455 2.52 -25.78 3.62
N GLU A 456 2.56 -25.34 2.37
CA GLU A 456 1.65 -24.32 1.83
C GLU A 456 1.24 -24.68 0.41
N PHE A 457 -0.06 -24.85 0.21
CA PHE A 457 -0.70 -24.96 -1.08
C PHE A 457 -1.33 -23.62 -1.44
N VAL A 458 -0.88 -23.04 -2.55
CA VAL A 458 -1.42 -21.79 -3.09
C VAL A 458 -2.67 -22.13 -3.88
N VAL A 459 -3.79 -21.51 -3.52
CA VAL A 459 -5.08 -21.67 -4.20
C VAL A 459 -5.22 -20.58 -5.25
N GLU A 460 -5.31 -20.99 -6.51
CA GLU A 460 -5.46 -20.11 -7.67
C GLU A 460 -6.88 -20.10 -8.22
N ASN A 461 -7.69 -21.12 -7.90
CA ASN A 461 -9.06 -21.24 -8.35
C ASN A 461 -9.89 -22.07 -7.36
N VAL A 462 -11.17 -21.74 -7.21
CA VAL A 462 -12.11 -22.48 -6.36
C VAL A 462 -13.44 -22.68 -7.09
N GLN A 463 -13.85 -23.93 -7.28
CA GLN A 463 -15.08 -24.29 -8.02
C GLN A 463 -15.93 -25.29 -7.24
N VAL A 464 -17.24 -25.35 -7.53
CA VAL A 464 -18.13 -26.36 -6.95
C VAL A 464 -18.56 -27.39 -7.98
N TYR A 465 -18.39 -28.66 -7.62
CA TYR A 465 -18.78 -29.81 -8.44
C TYR A 465 -19.64 -30.75 -7.61
N GLY A 466 -20.95 -30.80 -7.89
CA GLY A 466 -21.87 -31.70 -7.19
C GLY A 466 -21.91 -31.53 -5.66
N GLY A 467 -21.61 -30.33 -5.13
CA GLY A 467 -21.54 -30.04 -3.70
C GLY A 467 -20.15 -30.26 -3.05
N TYR A 468 -19.13 -30.60 -3.85
CA TYR A 468 -17.73 -30.58 -3.41
C TYR A 468 -17.08 -29.26 -3.84
N VAL A 469 -16.36 -28.60 -2.92
CA VAL A 469 -15.59 -27.38 -3.24
C VAL A 469 -14.15 -27.76 -3.54
N LEU A 470 -13.79 -27.72 -4.82
CA LEU A 470 -12.44 -28.05 -5.30
C LEU A 470 -11.56 -26.80 -5.28
N HIS A 471 -10.47 -26.88 -4.52
CA HIS A 471 -9.44 -25.85 -4.46
C HIS A 471 -8.31 -26.25 -5.39
N THR A 472 -8.13 -25.52 -6.48
CA THR A 472 -7.13 -25.81 -7.50
C THR A 472 -5.98 -24.82 -7.38
N GLY A 473 -4.77 -25.32 -7.53
CA GLY A 473 -3.55 -24.53 -7.42
C GLY A 473 -2.35 -25.43 -7.30
N TYR A 474 -1.26 -24.97 -6.70
CA TYR A 474 0.00 -25.72 -6.65
C TYR A 474 0.63 -25.70 -5.26
N LEU A 475 1.47 -26.69 -5.00
CA LEU A 475 2.23 -26.76 -3.75
C LEU A 475 3.43 -25.83 -3.85
N LYS A 476 3.49 -24.82 -2.97
CA LYS A 476 4.59 -23.85 -2.90
C LYS A 476 5.81 -24.45 -2.21
N TYR A 477 5.58 -25.19 -1.13
CA TYR A 477 6.59 -25.98 -0.43
C TYR A 477 5.94 -27.03 0.50
N GLY A 478 6.76 -27.98 0.95
CA GLY A 478 6.37 -29.03 1.89
C GLY A 478 5.75 -30.23 1.19
N SER A 479 4.95 -30.98 1.93
CA SER A 479 4.17 -32.11 1.42
C SER A 479 2.85 -32.17 2.17
N LEU A 480 1.76 -32.45 1.47
CA LEU A 480 0.43 -32.63 2.07
C LEU A 480 -0.01 -34.09 1.92
N HIS A 481 -0.74 -34.58 2.92
CA HIS A 481 -1.33 -35.91 2.94
C HIS A 481 -2.84 -35.82 3.16
N VAL A 482 -3.57 -36.79 2.64
CA VAL A 482 -4.99 -36.96 2.99
C VAL A 482 -5.09 -37.22 4.50
N GLY A 483 -5.92 -36.42 5.17
CA GLY A 483 -6.13 -36.44 6.62
C GLY A 483 -5.40 -35.33 7.37
N ASP A 484 -4.50 -34.57 6.73
CA ASP A 484 -3.80 -33.46 7.39
C ASP A 484 -4.77 -32.37 7.89
N ASP A 485 -4.51 -31.88 9.11
CA ASP A 485 -5.10 -30.66 9.67
C ASP A 485 -4.49 -29.43 8.99
N VAL A 486 -5.32 -28.60 8.38
CA VAL A 486 -4.91 -27.41 7.64
C VAL A 486 -5.66 -26.16 8.08
N VAL A 487 -4.99 -25.01 7.96
CA VAL A 487 -5.57 -23.68 8.09
C VAL A 487 -5.87 -23.15 6.68
N VAL A 488 -7.13 -22.82 6.43
CA VAL A 488 -7.62 -22.27 5.16
C VAL A 488 -7.77 -20.76 5.29
N GLN A 489 -7.08 -20.04 4.41
CA GLN A 489 -7.06 -18.57 4.40
C GLN A 489 -7.24 -18.08 2.96
N PHE A 490 -8.29 -17.29 2.72
CA PHE A 490 -8.45 -16.56 1.46
C PHE A 490 -7.71 -15.21 1.50
N ASP A 491 -7.44 -14.65 0.33
CA ASP A 491 -6.86 -13.32 0.16
C ASP A 491 -7.92 -12.24 0.47
N GLU A 492 -7.85 -11.67 1.68
CA GLU A 492 -8.75 -10.61 2.14
C GLU A 492 -8.67 -9.36 1.23
N LEU A 493 -7.47 -9.04 0.69
CA LEU A 493 -7.27 -7.88 -0.17
C LEU A 493 -7.95 -8.05 -1.52
N ARG A 494 -8.03 -9.29 -2.02
CA ARG A 494 -8.80 -9.61 -3.22
C ARG A 494 -10.30 -9.72 -2.92
N ARG A 495 -10.69 -10.35 -1.81
CA ARG A 495 -12.10 -10.54 -1.42
C ARG A 495 -12.82 -9.24 -1.07
N TRP A 496 -12.14 -8.27 -0.46
CA TRP A 496 -12.73 -6.98 -0.07
C TRP A 496 -13.40 -6.23 -1.23
N PRO A 497 -12.69 -5.86 -2.31
CA PRO A 497 -13.32 -5.16 -3.43
C PRO A 497 -14.37 -6.03 -4.14
N ILE A 498 -14.23 -7.36 -4.18
CA ILE A 498 -15.26 -8.26 -4.69
C ILE A 498 -16.57 -8.13 -3.90
N ARG A 499 -16.52 -8.12 -2.56
CA ARG A 499 -17.71 -7.93 -1.71
C ARG A 499 -18.36 -6.58 -1.96
N ASN A 500 -17.55 -5.54 -2.13
CA ASN A 500 -18.04 -4.19 -2.43
C ASN A 500 -18.74 -4.17 -3.80
N ASN A 501 -18.12 -4.77 -4.81
CA ASN A 501 -18.65 -4.89 -6.16
C ASN A 501 -19.92 -5.77 -6.20
N HIS A 502 -20.00 -6.82 -5.38
CA HIS A 502 -21.19 -7.65 -5.24
C HIS A 502 -22.35 -6.82 -4.68
N THR A 503 -22.13 -6.13 -3.55
CA THR A 503 -23.15 -5.25 -2.95
C THR A 503 -23.54 -4.12 -3.90
N GLY A 504 -22.56 -3.54 -4.59
CA GLY A 504 -22.77 -2.54 -5.63
C GLY A 504 -23.63 -3.06 -6.78
N THR A 505 -23.54 -4.35 -7.11
CA THR A 505 -24.38 -4.99 -8.14
C THR A 505 -25.85 -5.04 -7.72
N HIS A 506 -26.15 -5.33 -6.44
CA HIS A 506 -27.51 -5.27 -5.89
C HIS A 506 -28.09 -3.85 -5.95
N VAL A 507 -27.30 -2.86 -5.52
CA VAL A 507 -27.70 -1.44 -5.53
C VAL A 507 -27.83 -0.91 -6.96
N LEU A 508 -26.98 -1.31 -7.90
CA LEU A 508 -27.10 -0.94 -9.30
C LEU A 508 -28.36 -1.54 -9.92
N ASN A 509 -28.67 -2.81 -9.63
CA ASN A 509 -29.91 -3.45 -10.08
C ASN A 509 -31.15 -2.71 -9.52
N TYR A 510 -31.11 -2.27 -8.26
CA TYR A 510 -32.12 -1.38 -7.68
C TYR A 510 -32.29 -0.10 -8.53
N ALA A 511 -31.21 0.64 -8.73
CA ALA A 511 -31.23 1.93 -9.42
C ALA A 511 -31.74 1.81 -10.86
N LEU A 512 -31.31 0.78 -11.59
CA LEU A 512 -31.75 0.54 -12.96
C LEU A 512 -33.27 0.31 -13.05
N ARG A 513 -33.86 -0.41 -12.10
CA ARG A 513 -35.30 -0.66 -12.07
C ARG A 513 -36.10 0.59 -11.70
N GLU A 514 -35.61 1.42 -10.79
CA GLU A 514 -36.25 2.69 -10.46
C GLU A 514 -36.32 3.63 -11.68
N ILE A 515 -35.27 3.62 -12.52
CA ILE A 515 -35.15 4.55 -13.65
C ILE A 515 -35.83 4.02 -14.91
N LEU A 516 -35.67 2.73 -15.19
CA LEU A 516 -36.11 2.10 -16.45
C LEU A 516 -37.41 1.29 -16.28
N GLY A 517 -37.85 1.07 -15.04
CA GLY A 517 -39.03 0.29 -14.67
C GLY A 517 -38.77 -1.23 -14.53
N ASN A 518 -39.84 -1.96 -14.19
CA ASN A 518 -39.78 -3.38 -13.84
C ASN A 518 -39.51 -4.35 -15.02
N GLY A 519 -39.34 -3.84 -16.25
CA GLY A 519 -39.02 -4.67 -17.42
C GLY A 519 -37.52 -4.91 -17.63
N VAL A 520 -36.69 -4.48 -16.68
CA VAL A 520 -35.24 -4.66 -16.69
C VAL A 520 -34.86 -5.91 -15.91
N ASP A 521 -34.48 -6.95 -16.64
CA ASP A 521 -34.04 -8.22 -16.09
C ASP A 521 -32.54 -8.42 -16.34
N GLN A 522 -31.86 -8.97 -15.34
CA GLN A 522 -30.47 -9.37 -15.44
C GLN A 522 -30.29 -10.45 -16.54
N LYS A 523 -29.23 -10.30 -17.33
CA LYS A 523 -28.79 -11.24 -18.37
C LYS A 523 -27.36 -11.73 -18.19
N GLY A 524 -26.59 -11.07 -17.33
CA GLY A 524 -25.24 -11.46 -16.99
C GLY A 524 -24.73 -10.60 -15.84
N SER A 525 -23.82 -11.16 -15.06
CA SER A 525 -23.11 -10.44 -14.03
C SER A 525 -21.68 -10.95 -13.97
N LEU A 526 -20.73 -10.03 -13.82
CA LEU A 526 -19.35 -10.32 -13.45
C LEU A 526 -19.01 -9.42 -12.27
N VAL A 527 -18.57 -10.02 -11.18
CA VAL A 527 -18.10 -9.35 -9.98
C VAL A 527 -16.67 -9.80 -9.75
N ALA A 528 -15.74 -8.97 -10.22
CA ALA A 528 -14.29 -9.16 -10.14
C ALA A 528 -13.68 -8.14 -9.15
N PRO A 529 -12.41 -8.29 -8.73
CA PRO A 529 -11.77 -7.33 -7.84
C PRO A 529 -11.71 -5.92 -8.43
N GLU A 530 -11.42 -5.79 -9.72
CA GLU A 530 -11.16 -4.49 -10.34
C GLU A 530 -12.43 -3.82 -10.90
N LYS A 531 -13.52 -4.59 -11.05
CA LYS A 531 -14.75 -4.11 -11.68
C LYS A 531 -15.96 -4.98 -11.35
N LEU A 532 -17.14 -4.37 -11.47
CA LEU A 532 -18.39 -5.07 -11.72
C LEU A 532 -18.89 -4.81 -13.13
N ARG A 533 -19.51 -5.81 -13.76
CA ARG A 533 -20.28 -5.70 -15.00
C ARG A 533 -21.67 -6.25 -14.77
N PHE A 534 -22.70 -5.48 -15.12
CA PHE A 534 -24.08 -5.90 -15.00
C PHE A 534 -24.78 -5.77 -16.37
N ASP A 535 -25.12 -6.91 -16.96
CA ASP A 535 -25.78 -6.97 -18.26
C ASP A 535 -27.29 -7.12 -18.02
N PHE A 536 -28.11 -6.30 -18.68
CA PHE A 536 -29.56 -6.28 -18.47
C PHE A 536 -30.35 -6.02 -19.75
N THR A 537 -31.64 -6.36 -19.75
CA THR A 537 -32.53 -6.09 -20.89
C THR A 537 -32.96 -4.63 -20.96
N SER A 538 -32.73 -4.01 -22.10
CA SER A 538 -33.29 -2.70 -22.43
C SER A 538 -33.63 -2.61 -23.91
N LYS A 539 -34.67 -1.84 -24.25
CA LYS A 539 -35.06 -1.58 -25.65
C LYS A 539 -34.10 -0.62 -26.36
N THR A 540 -33.44 0.25 -25.59
CA THR A 540 -32.52 1.29 -26.08
C THR A 540 -31.37 1.46 -25.09
N GLY A 541 -30.25 2.00 -25.55
CA GLY A 541 -29.16 2.41 -24.64
C GLY A 541 -29.64 3.45 -23.63
N MET A 542 -29.05 3.44 -22.43
CA MET A 542 -29.32 4.47 -21.43
C MET A 542 -28.83 5.83 -21.91
N THR A 543 -29.63 6.86 -21.70
CA THR A 543 -29.22 8.24 -21.97
C THR A 543 -28.21 8.70 -20.90
N PRO A 544 -27.36 9.70 -21.20
CA PRO A 544 -26.44 10.27 -20.20
C PRO A 544 -27.13 10.73 -18.90
N ARG A 545 -28.36 11.25 -19.02
CA ARG A 545 -29.18 11.63 -17.88
C ARG A 545 -29.57 10.43 -17.00
N GLN A 546 -30.02 9.34 -17.62
CA GLN A 546 -30.38 8.12 -16.89
C GLN A 546 -29.16 7.46 -16.23
N ILE A 547 -27.97 7.54 -16.86
CA ILE A 547 -26.72 7.07 -16.25
C ILE A 547 -26.40 7.90 -15.00
N HIS A 548 -26.51 9.22 -15.10
CA HIS A 548 -26.27 10.10 -13.95
C HIS A 548 -27.30 9.90 -12.83
N GLU A 549 -28.58 9.70 -13.15
CA GLU A 549 -29.62 9.38 -12.16
C GLU A 549 -29.33 8.04 -11.45
N ALA A 550 -28.82 7.03 -12.17
CA ALA A 550 -28.43 5.75 -11.57
C ALA A 550 -27.27 5.92 -10.59
N ASP A 551 -26.26 6.67 -10.98
CA ASP A 551 -25.10 7.00 -10.16
C ASP A 551 -25.49 7.74 -8.87
N LEU A 552 -26.43 8.69 -8.94
CA LEU A 552 -26.97 9.38 -7.77
C LEU A 552 -27.70 8.43 -6.81
N ILE A 553 -28.52 7.51 -7.31
CA ILE A 553 -29.22 6.53 -6.47
C ILE A 553 -28.21 5.62 -5.77
N VAL A 554 -27.22 5.11 -6.51
CA VAL A 554 -26.16 4.26 -5.93
C VAL A 554 -25.36 5.01 -4.87
N SER A 555 -24.95 6.25 -5.17
CA SER A 555 -24.21 7.11 -4.23
C SER A 555 -24.99 7.39 -2.95
N GLU A 556 -26.31 7.64 -3.05
CA GLU A 556 -27.16 7.86 -1.88
C GLU A 556 -27.30 6.59 -1.03
N PHE A 557 -27.38 5.40 -1.64
CA PHE A 557 -27.36 4.13 -0.90
C PHE A 557 -26.06 3.95 -0.11
N ILE A 558 -24.92 4.24 -0.75
CA ILE A 558 -23.60 4.15 -0.11
C ILE A 558 -23.51 5.15 1.05
N LYS A 559 -23.91 6.41 0.82
CA LYS A 559 -23.88 7.48 1.83
C LYS A 559 -24.71 7.16 3.07
N ARG A 560 -25.82 6.44 2.92
CA ARG A 560 -26.68 6.04 4.04
C ARG A 560 -26.05 4.95 4.92
N SER A 561 -25.00 4.28 4.47
CA SER A 561 -24.26 3.24 5.20
C SER A 561 -25.19 2.23 5.88
N LEU A 562 -26.15 1.70 5.10
CA LEU A 562 -27.16 0.78 5.60
C LEU A 562 -26.57 -0.61 5.85
N ALA A 563 -27.02 -1.28 6.92
CA ALA A 563 -26.65 -2.66 7.19
C ALA A 563 -27.15 -3.61 6.09
N VAL A 564 -26.36 -4.64 5.76
CA VAL A 564 -26.74 -5.72 4.83
C VAL A 564 -27.09 -6.96 5.64
N TYR A 565 -28.28 -7.48 5.44
CA TYR A 565 -28.83 -8.65 6.12
C TYR A 565 -28.92 -9.83 5.16
N SER A 566 -28.85 -11.06 5.68
CA SER A 566 -29.08 -12.25 4.88
C SER A 566 -29.60 -13.41 5.72
N GLN A 567 -30.49 -14.23 5.15
CA GLN A 567 -31.05 -15.39 5.85
C GLN A 567 -31.54 -16.45 4.85
N GLU A 568 -31.48 -17.72 5.26
CA GLU A 568 -32.15 -18.80 4.52
C GLU A 568 -33.66 -18.76 4.78
N VAL A 569 -34.44 -18.73 3.71
CA VAL A 569 -35.88 -18.60 3.73
C VAL A 569 -36.48 -19.69 2.83
N PRO A 570 -37.59 -20.35 3.22
CA PRO A 570 -38.30 -21.25 2.33
C PRO A 570 -38.64 -20.57 1.01
N LEU A 571 -38.33 -21.21 -0.11
CA LEU A 571 -38.44 -20.61 -1.45
C LEU A 571 -39.87 -20.11 -1.74
N SER A 572 -40.88 -20.81 -1.21
CA SER A 572 -42.29 -20.44 -1.33
C SER A 572 -42.64 -19.13 -0.61
N ILE A 573 -41.96 -18.81 0.50
CA ILE A 573 -42.15 -17.57 1.26
C ILE A 573 -41.33 -16.45 0.63
N ALA A 574 -40.08 -16.73 0.24
CA ALA A 574 -39.20 -15.74 -0.40
C ALA A 574 -39.87 -15.11 -1.63
N LYS A 575 -40.49 -15.93 -2.50
CA LYS A 575 -41.21 -15.47 -3.70
C LYS A 575 -42.39 -14.51 -3.43
N GLN A 576 -42.86 -14.42 -2.19
CA GLN A 576 -43.95 -13.51 -1.80
C GLN A 576 -43.42 -12.16 -1.30
N ILE A 577 -42.11 -12.03 -1.09
CA ILE A 577 -41.49 -10.79 -0.63
C ILE A 577 -41.64 -9.71 -1.71
N ASN A 578 -42.34 -8.64 -1.37
CA ASN A 578 -42.51 -7.50 -2.25
C ASN A 578 -41.15 -6.83 -2.52
N GLY A 579 -40.82 -6.62 -3.79
CA GLY A 579 -39.53 -6.07 -4.20
C GLY A 579 -38.39 -7.08 -4.34
N LEU A 580 -38.61 -8.37 -4.03
CA LEU A 580 -37.59 -9.41 -4.25
C LEU A 580 -37.15 -9.44 -5.71
N ARG A 581 -35.83 -9.42 -5.93
CA ARG A 581 -35.21 -9.53 -7.24
C ARG A 581 -34.63 -10.93 -7.43
N ALA A 582 -35.35 -11.75 -8.18
CA ALA A 582 -34.85 -13.03 -8.67
C ALA A 582 -34.51 -12.96 -10.17
N VAL A 583 -33.53 -13.74 -10.60
CA VAL A 583 -33.15 -13.87 -12.01
C VAL A 583 -34.13 -14.82 -12.71
N PHE A 584 -34.74 -14.34 -13.79
CA PHE A 584 -35.73 -15.12 -14.54
C PHE A 584 -35.07 -16.33 -15.23
N GLY A 585 -35.57 -17.53 -14.93
CA GLY A 585 -35.10 -18.79 -15.53
C GLY A 585 -34.07 -19.56 -14.70
N GLU A 586 -33.61 -19.02 -13.57
CA GLU A 586 -32.75 -19.75 -12.64
C GLU A 586 -33.55 -20.66 -11.70
N VAL A 587 -32.97 -21.80 -11.37
CA VAL A 587 -33.50 -22.72 -10.36
C VAL A 587 -32.83 -22.38 -9.03
N TYR A 588 -33.60 -21.82 -8.11
CA TYR A 588 -33.16 -21.55 -6.75
C TYR A 588 -33.34 -22.77 -5.85
N PRO A 589 -32.39 -23.05 -4.94
CA PRO A 589 -32.55 -24.09 -3.93
C PRO A 589 -33.69 -23.75 -2.96
N ASP A 590 -34.22 -24.76 -2.27
CA ASP A 590 -35.15 -24.59 -1.15
C ASP A 590 -34.56 -25.26 0.10
N PRO A 591 -34.17 -24.50 1.14
CA PRO A 591 -34.34 -23.06 1.30
C PRO A 591 -33.42 -22.22 0.39
N VAL A 592 -33.79 -20.96 0.15
CA VAL A 592 -33.02 -19.97 -0.62
C VAL A 592 -32.46 -18.90 0.30
N ARG A 593 -31.23 -18.46 0.04
CA ARG A 593 -30.63 -17.33 0.78
C ARG A 593 -31.11 -16.00 0.21
N VAL A 594 -31.86 -15.24 1.01
CA VAL A 594 -32.32 -13.88 0.70
C VAL A 594 -31.31 -12.87 1.26
N VAL A 595 -31.00 -11.81 0.50
CA VAL A 595 -30.09 -10.72 0.90
C VAL A 595 -30.86 -9.42 0.88
N SER A 596 -30.83 -8.63 1.95
CA SER A 596 -31.53 -7.34 2.02
C SER A 596 -30.61 -6.21 2.47
N ILE A 597 -30.74 -5.04 1.85
CA ILE A 597 -30.01 -3.83 2.23
C ILE A 597 -30.95 -2.93 3.06
N GLY A 598 -30.59 -2.66 4.31
CA GLY A 598 -31.27 -1.72 5.20
C GLY A 598 -32.45 -2.26 6.00
N TYR A 599 -32.96 -3.46 5.70
CA TYR A 599 -34.03 -4.10 6.47
C TYR A 599 -33.66 -5.52 6.88
N ASP A 600 -33.91 -5.87 8.14
CA ASP A 600 -33.71 -7.22 8.65
C ASP A 600 -34.68 -8.19 7.96
N VAL A 601 -34.16 -9.34 7.51
CA VAL A 601 -34.99 -10.36 6.84
C VAL A 601 -36.08 -10.88 7.77
N ASN A 602 -35.85 -10.97 9.09
CA ASN A 602 -36.88 -11.37 10.04
C ASN A 602 -38.03 -10.36 10.13
N ASP A 603 -37.78 -9.08 9.90
CA ASP A 603 -38.84 -8.07 9.84
C ASP A 603 -39.63 -8.14 8.54
N ILE A 604 -38.96 -8.46 7.43
CA ILE A 604 -39.60 -8.73 6.14
C ILE A 604 -40.53 -9.94 6.26
N LEU A 605 -40.10 -11.01 6.91
CA LEU A 605 -40.87 -12.24 7.06
C LEU A 605 -42.14 -12.09 7.91
N LYS A 606 -42.25 -11.05 8.74
CA LYS A 606 -43.48 -10.75 9.50
C LYS A 606 -44.63 -10.28 8.61
N ASP A 607 -44.32 -9.60 7.51
CA ASP A 607 -45.29 -9.11 6.52
C ASP A 607 -44.57 -8.98 5.17
N VAL A 608 -44.46 -10.11 4.45
CA VAL A 608 -43.74 -10.17 3.17
C VAL A 608 -44.35 -9.29 2.07
N THR A 609 -45.62 -8.92 2.20
CA THR A 609 -46.35 -8.15 1.19
C THR A 609 -46.21 -6.63 1.32
N ASN A 610 -45.58 -6.14 2.38
CA ASN A 610 -45.50 -4.71 2.66
C ASN A 610 -44.86 -3.90 1.52
N GLU A 611 -45.51 -2.81 1.10
CA GLU A 611 -45.03 -1.96 0.01
C GLU A 611 -43.69 -1.28 0.29
N LYS A 612 -43.30 -1.09 1.55
CA LYS A 612 -42.02 -0.43 1.86
C LYS A 612 -40.80 -1.25 1.42
N TRP A 613 -40.94 -2.58 1.27
CA TRP A 613 -39.86 -3.47 0.87
C TRP A 613 -39.39 -3.22 -0.57
N SER A 614 -40.28 -2.74 -1.45
CA SER A 614 -39.93 -2.38 -2.83
C SER A 614 -38.98 -1.17 -2.93
N LYS A 615 -38.86 -0.37 -1.86
CA LYS A 615 -38.01 0.82 -1.79
C LYS A 615 -36.56 0.51 -1.38
N THR A 616 -36.16 -0.75 -1.44
CA THR A 616 -34.77 -1.15 -1.19
C THR A 616 -34.34 -2.32 -2.09
N SER A 617 -33.09 -2.75 -1.94
CA SER A 617 -32.60 -3.98 -2.56
C SER A 617 -32.87 -5.20 -1.69
N ILE A 618 -33.60 -6.16 -2.25
CA ILE A 618 -33.94 -7.47 -1.66
C ILE A 618 -33.81 -8.55 -2.72
#